data_AF-A0AAV0Q1A3-F1
#
_entry.id   AF-A0AAV0Q1A3-F1
#
_cell.length_a   1.000
_cell.length_b   1.000
_cell.length_c   1.000
_cell.angle_alpha   90.00
_cell.angle_beta   90.00
_cell.angle_gamma   90.00
#
_symmetry.space_group_name_H-M   'P 1'
#
loop_
_entity.id
_entity.type
_entity.pdbx_description
1 polymer ?
#
loop_
_entity_poly.entity_id
_entity_poly.type
_entity_poly.pdbx_seq_one_letter_code
_entity_poly.pdbx_strand_id
1 'polypeptide(L)'
;MKKKESCSDKFLQRVTLNFIIAGRDTSSNALSWFFWLVIQNPVVEGKILAEICTVLMETRGELSPDWLDDPLGFEEVDRLMYLKAALSETLRLYPSVPEDSKHAAADDVLPTGDCVPAGSSVTYSIYSMGRMKFIWGDDCLEFKPERWMSSDGTKFEAKDAYKFAAFNAGPRICLGKDLAYLQMKSIAAAVLLRHRLTVVPGHRVEQKMSLTLFMKYGLMVEVGPRDLRPIVEKVKAVEGSPPINGEVALAKGNGHEGCRTDHRLAAAVA
;
A
#
# COMPACT_ATOMS: atom_id res chain seq x y z
N MET A 1 20.10 -17.92 -29.70
CA MET A 1 20.05 -18.28 -28.27
C MET A 1 21.12 -17.47 -27.54
N LYS A 2 20.72 -16.49 -26.71
CA LYS A 2 21.69 -15.74 -25.89
C LYS A 2 22.30 -16.69 -24.85
N LYS A 3 23.62 -16.70 -24.76
CA LYS A 3 24.40 -17.52 -23.81
C LYS A 3 23.88 -17.28 -22.40
N LYS A 4 23.49 -18.34 -21.69
CA LYS A 4 23.10 -18.30 -20.28
C LYS A 4 24.37 -17.88 -19.52
N GLU A 5 24.45 -16.62 -19.09
CA GLU A 5 25.55 -16.16 -18.26
C GLU A 5 25.57 -17.02 -16.99
N SER A 6 26.62 -17.80 -16.79
CA SER A 6 26.77 -18.63 -15.60
C SER A 6 27.11 -17.69 -14.43
N CYS A 7 26.13 -17.43 -13.58
CA CYS A 7 26.36 -16.74 -12.33
C CYS A 7 27.24 -17.60 -11.40
N SER A 8 28.25 -16.98 -10.79
CA SER A 8 29.04 -17.66 -9.74
C SER A 8 28.19 -17.88 -8.49
N ASP A 9 28.39 -18.99 -7.80
CA ASP A 9 27.76 -19.29 -6.50
C ASP A 9 27.93 -18.15 -5.49
N LYS A 10 29.11 -17.50 -5.47
CA LYS A 10 29.37 -16.34 -4.59
C LYS A 10 28.49 -15.14 -4.93
N PHE A 11 28.23 -14.92 -6.23
CA PHE A 11 27.34 -13.84 -6.67
C PHE A 11 25.90 -14.16 -6.27
N LEU A 12 25.42 -15.38 -6.53
CA LEU A 12 24.08 -15.82 -6.13
C LEU A 12 23.88 -15.71 -4.61
N GLN A 13 24.87 -16.14 -3.82
CA GLN A 13 24.82 -16.03 -2.36
C GLN A 13 24.65 -14.57 -1.89
N ARG A 14 25.41 -13.63 -2.47
CA ARG A 14 25.31 -12.19 -2.15
C ARG A 14 23.96 -11.60 -2.54
N VAL A 15 23.48 -11.94 -3.73
CA VAL A 15 22.17 -11.49 -4.22
C VAL A 15 21.04 -12.03 -3.34
N THR A 16 21.07 -13.31 -2.99
CA THR A 16 20.10 -13.92 -2.08
C THR A 16 20.12 -13.27 -0.69
N LEU A 17 21.30 -13.02 -0.14
CA LEU A 17 21.43 -12.33 1.15
C LEU A 17 20.81 -10.92 1.10
N ASN A 18 21.07 -10.17 0.03
CA ASN A 18 20.47 -8.85 -0.17
C ASN A 18 18.94 -8.91 -0.20
N PHE A 19 18.35 -9.91 -0.87
CA PHE A 19 16.90 -10.08 -0.89
C PHE A 19 16.31 -10.43 0.48
N ILE A 20 16.98 -11.31 1.25
CA ILE A 20 16.52 -11.69 2.58
C ILE A 20 16.53 -10.48 3.52
N ILE A 21 17.63 -9.70 3.52
CA ILE A 21 17.75 -8.51 4.37
C ILE A 21 16.71 -7.46 3.95
N ALA A 22 16.58 -7.20 2.66
CA ALA A 22 15.66 -6.18 2.14
C ALA A 22 14.18 -6.53 2.36
N GLY A 23 13.80 -7.80 2.28
CA GLY A 23 12.40 -8.24 2.33
C GLY A 23 11.87 -8.61 3.72
N ARG A 24 12.74 -8.97 4.68
CA ARG A 24 12.33 -9.45 6.01
C ARG A 24 11.80 -8.33 6.90
N ASP A 25 12.67 -7.39 7.27
CA ASP A 25 12.35 -6.40 8.30
C ASP A 25 11.47 -5.27 7.76
N THR A 26 11.52 -5.02 6.46
CA THR A 26 10.69 -3.99 5.82
C THR A 26 9.21 -4.39 5.83
N SER A 27 8.89 -5.61 5.41
CA SER A 27 7.52 -6.14 5.38
C SER A 27 6.96 -6.36 6.78
N SER A 28 7.77 -6.84 7.73
CA SER A 28 7.31 -7.07 9.12
C SER A 28 6.99 -5.76 9.84
N ASN A 29 7.80 -4.71 9.64
CA ASN A 29 7.51 -3.37 10.17
C ASN A 29 6.26 -2.77 9.53
N ALA A 30 6.11 -2.88 8.21
CA ALA A 30 4.92 -2.39 7.51
C ALA A 30 3.65 -3.07 8.05
N LEU A 31 3.66 -4.39 8.24
CA LEU A 31 2.53 -5.12 8.81
C LEU A 31 2.23 -4.74 10.25
N SER A 32 3.26 -4.49 11.07
CA SER A 32 3.06 -4.04 12.46
C SER A 32 2.32 -2.70 12.49
N TRP A 33 2.76 -1.72 11.71
CA TRP A 33 2.08 -0.42 11.58
C TRP A 33 0.69 -0.55 10.96
N PHE A 34 0.51 -1.45 9.99
CA PHE A 34 -0.78 -1.73 9.37
C PHE A 34 -1.79 -2.24 10.41
N PHE A 35 -1.44 -3.26 11.20
CA PHE A 35 -2.35 -3.80 12.21
C PHE A 35 -2.67 -2.76 13.28
N TRP A 36 -1.68 -1.98 13.73
CA TRP A 36 -1.95 -0.86 14.63
C TRP A 36 -2.97 0.12 14.05
N LEU A 37 -2.78 0.58 12.82
CA LEU A 37 -3.69 1.53 12.17
C LEU A 37 -5.08 0.95 11.95
N VAL A 38 -5.19 -0.31 11.53
CA VAL A 38 -6.48 -0.98 11.33
C VAL A 38 -7.23 -1.16 12.65
N ILE A 39 -6.56 -1.55 13.73
CA ILE A 39 -7.16 -1.67 15.07
C ILE A 39 -7.73 -0.32 15.54
N GLN A 40 -7.03 0.79 15.27
CA GLN A 40 -7.50 2.13 15.61
C GLN A 40 -8.60 2.66 14.67
N ASN A 41 -8.88 1.98 13.55
CA ASN A 41 -9.85 2.42 12.55
C ASN A 41 -10.84 1.30 12.19
N PRO A 42 -11.84 1.00 13.06
CA PRO A 42 -12.78 -0.11 12.85
C PRO A 42 -13.59 -0.02 11.54
N VAL A 43 -13.81 1.20 11.03
CA VAL A 43 -14.46 1.41 9.73
C VAL A 43 -13.60 0.88 8.58
N VAL A 44 -12.29 1.12 8.62
CA VAL A 44 -11.34 0.59 7.63
C VAL A 44 -11.23 -0.93 7.76
N GLU A 45 -11.16 -1.45 8.98
CA GLU A 45 -11.19 -2.90 9.24
C GLU A 45 -12.44 -3.54 8.62
N GLY A 46 -13.62 -2.95 8.85
CA GLY A 46 -14.88 -3.43 8.31
C GLY A 46 -14.90 -3.46 6.78
N LYS A 47 -14.35 -2.44 6.11
CA LYS A 47 -14.25 -2.38 4.64
C LYS A 47 -13.29 -3.43 4.09
N ILE A 48 -12.13 -3.64 4.74
CA ILE A 48 -11.18 -4.71 4.38
C ILE A 48 -11.85 -6.08 4.51
N LEU A 49 -12.54 -6.32 5.62
CA LEU A 49 -13.22 -7.60 5.84
C LEU A 49 -14.36 -7.83 4.86
N ALA A 50 -15.14 -6.79 4.53
CA ALA A 50 -16.17 -6.86 3.51
C ALA A 50 -15.56 -7.22 2.15
N GLU A 51 -14.48 -6.55 1.73
CA GLU A 51 -13.76 -6.88 0.49
C GLU A 51 -13.30 -8.35 0.46
N ILE A 52 -12.65 -8.83 1.54
CA ILE A 52 -12.17 -10.21 1.58
C ILE A 52 -13.34 -11.19 1.51
N CYS A 53 -14.43 -10.94 2.23
CA CYS A 53 -15.61 -11.81 2.22
C CYS A 53 -16.31 -11.82 0.85
N THR A 54 -16.43 -10.67 0.18
CA THR A 54 -16.98 -10.60 -1.19
C THR A 54 -16.16 -11.46 -2.14
N VAL A 55 -14.83 -11.32 -2.14
CA VAL A 55 -13.95 -12.12 -3.00
C VAL A 55 -14.11 -13.61 -2.72
N LEU A 56 -14.10 -14.03 -1.44
CA LEU A 56 -14.27 -15.43 -1.07
C LEU A 56 -15.65 -15.99 -1.41
N MET A 57 -16.71 -15.17 -1.33
CA MET A 57 -18.04 -15.57 -1.79
C MET A 57 -18.08 -15.85 -3.28
N GLU A 58 -17.40 -15.03 -4.07
CA GLU A 58 -17.35 -15.17 -5.52
C GLU A 58 -16.44 -16.33 -5.96
N THR A 59 -15.36 -16.62 -5.25
CA THR A 59 -14.40 -17.69 -5.63
C THR A 59 -14.67 -19.04 -4.97
N ARG A 60 -15.17 -19.05 -3.73
CA ARG A 60 -15.39 -20.28 -2.93
C ARG A 60 -16.86 -20.55 -2.60
N GLY A 61 -17.76 -19.61 -2.87
CA GLY A 61 -19.19 -19.75 -2.59
C GLY A 61 -19.56 -19.37 -1.15
N GLU A 62 -20.64 -19.96 -0.65
CA GLU A 62 -21.18 -19.65 0.69
C GLU A 62 -20.16 -19.87 1.82
N LEU A 63 -20.36 -19.14 2.94
CA LEU A 63 -19.46 -19.22 4.10
C LEU A 63 -19.33 -20.67 4.59
N SER A 64 -18.13 -21.24 4.43
CA SER A 64 -17.78 -22.61 4.85
C SER A 64 -16.47 -22.63 5.64
N PRO A 65 -16.16 -23.72 6.37
CA PRO A 65 -14.85 -23.89 7.01
C PRO A 65 -13.67 -23.76 6.03
N ASP A 66 -13.86 -24.12 4.76
CA ASP A 66 -12.82 -24.08 3.70
C ASP A 66 -12.27 -22.67 3.46
N TRP A 67 -13.02 -21.63 3.80
CA TRP A 67 -12.53 -20.24 3.77
C TRP A 67 -11.30 -20.03 4.66
N LEU A 68 -11.19 -20.81 5.75
CA LEU A 68 -10.13 -20.68 6.76
C LEU A 68 -9.13 -21.82 6.72
N ASP A 69 -9.49 -22.99 6.16
CA ASP A 69 -8.60 -24.14 6.04
C ASP A 69 -7.53 -23.92 4.96
N ASP A 70 -7.94 -23.38 3.80
CA ASP A 70 -7.01 -23.10 2.69
C ASP A 70 -6.52 -21.65 2.68
N PRO A 71 -5.21 -21.40 2.48
CA PRO A 71 -4.68 -20.06 2.24
C PRO A 71 -5.38 -19.37 1.06
N LEU A 72 -5.40 -18.04 1.07
CA LEU A 72 -5.90 -17.29 -0.10
C LEU A 72 -5.01 -17.56 -1.31
N GLY A 73 -5.62 -17.93 -2.42
CA GLY A 73 -4.96 -18.13 -3.71
C GLY A 73 -4.46 -16.80 -4.30
N PHE A 74 -3.55 -16.88 -5.27
CA PHE A 74 -2.99 -15.67 -5.90
C PHE A 74 -4.08 -14.77 -6.52
N GLU A 75 -5.07 -15.36 -7.20
CA GLU A 75 -6.19 -14.62 -7.81
C GLU A 75 -7.05 -13.89 -6.76
N GLU A 76 -7.38 -14.56 -5.66
CA GLU A 76 -8.11 -13.95 -4.53
C GLU A 76 -7.32 -12.81 -3.91
N VAL A 77 -6.02 -13.03 -3.64
CA VAL A 77 -5.16 -12.00 -3.07
C VAL A 77 -5.04 -10.83 -4.03
N ASP A 78 -4.84 -11.05 -5.33
CA ASP A 78 -4.68 -9.97 -6.31
C ASP A 78 -5.87 -9.00 -6.27
N ARG A 79 -7.09 -9.53 -6.14
CA ARG A 79 -8.37 -8.79 -6.10
C ARG A 79 -8.59 -7.90 -4.87
N LEU A 80 -7.81 -8.03 -3.80
CA LEU A 80 -7.94 -7.22 -2.57
C LEU A 80 -7.34 -5.80 -2.76
N MET A 81 -8.08 -4.91 -3.43
CA MET A 81 -7.64 -3.57 -3.82
C MET A 81 -7.71 -2.56 -2.68
N TYR A 82 -8.75 -2.61 -1.86
CA TYR A 82 -8.91 -1.78 -0.67
C TYR A 82 -7.90 -2.19 0.42
N LEU A 83 -7.58 -3.47 0.57
CA LEU A 83 -6.47 -3.91 1.41
C LEU A 83 -5.13 -3.36 0.91
N LYS A 84 -4.90 -3.36 -0.40
CA LYS A 84 -3.71 -2.74 -1.01
C LYS A 84 -3.67 -1.23 -0.75
N ALA A 85 -4.82 -0.55 -0.81
CA ALA A 85 -4.97 0.85 -0.46
C ALA A 85 -4.61 1.12 1.01
N ALA A 86 -5.10 0.30 1.94
CA ALA A 86 -4.79 0.43 3.36
C ALA A 86 -3.31 0.16 3.67
N LEU A 87 -2.67 -0.80 2.98
CA LEU A 87 -1.23 -1.03 3.07
C LEU A 87 -0.42 0.14 2.48
N SER A 88 -0.87 0.73 1.36
CA SER A 88 -0.22 1.88 0.75
C SER A 88 -0.31 3.12 1.65
N GLU A 89 -1.47 3.35 2.26
CA GLU A 89 -1.67 4.44 3.22
C GLU A 89 -0.88 4.21 4.52
N THR A 90 -0.74 2.95 4.95
CA THR A 90 0.15 2.57 6.05
C THR A 90 1.58 2.96 5.72
N LEU A 91 2.09 2.60 4.54
CA LEU A 91 3.46 2.93 4.12
C LEU A 91 3.68 4.43 3.87
N ARG A 92 2.63 5.20 3.57
CA ARG A 92 2.72 6.65 3.46
C ARG A 92 2.98 7.28 4.83
N LEU A 93 2.25 6.84 5.85
CA LEU A 93 2.41 7.34 7.22
C LEU A 93 3.62 6.69 7.90
N TYR A 94 3.84 5.41 7.75
CA TYR A 94 4.91 4.67 8.43
C TYR A 94 5.72 3.88 7.40
N PRO A 95 6.50 4.58 6.54
CA PRO A 95 7.38 3.91 5.59
C PRO A 95 8.42 3.09 6.36
N SER A 96 8.61 1.83 5.94
CA SER A 96 9.57 0.94 6.60
C SER A 96 10.99 1.50 6.56
N VAL A 97 11.36 2.23 5.51
CA VAL A 97 12.60 3.00 5.40
C VAL A 97 12.22 4.49 5.40
N PRO A 98 12.44 5.23 6.50
CA PRO A 98 11.93 6.58 6.66
C PRO A 98 12.74 7.66 5.93
N GLU A 99 14.01 7.39 5.64
CA GLU A 99 14.94 8.29 4.95
C GLU A 99 15.80 7.48 4.00
N ASP A 100 16.18 8.09 2.88
CA ASP A 100 17.03 7.46 1.88
C ASP A 100 18.01 8.48 1.30
N SER A 101 19.25 8.06 1.09
CA SER A 101 20.36 8.92 0.66
C SER A 101 20.91 8.47 -0.69
N LYS A 102 21.25 9.44 -1.53
CA LYS A 102 21.92 9.26 -2.82
C LYS A 102 23.22 10.07 -2.82
N HIS A 103 24.22 9.63 -3.57
CA HIS A 103 25.51 10.34 -3.69
C HIS A 103 25.65 10.87 -5.11
N ALA A 104 26.02 12.15 -5.23
CA ALA A 104 26.29 12.79 -6.51
C ALA A 104 27.58 12.21 -7.12
N ALA A 105 27.50 11.58 -8.29
CA ALA A 105 28.66 11.01 -8.98
C ALA A 105 29.52 12.07 -9.68
N ALA A 106 28.92 13.21 -10.02
CA ALA A 106 29.52 14.38 -10.62
C ALA A 106 28.81 15.63 -10.07
N ASP A 107 29.35 16.81 -10.34
CA ASP A 107 28.67 18.07 -10.06
C ASP A 107 27.32 18.11 -10.78
N ASP A 108 26.27 18.52 -10.08
CA ASP A 108 24.91 18.59 -10.60
C ASP A 108 24.17 19.82 -10.04
N VAL A 109 22.98 20.09 -10.56
CA VAL A 109 22.13 21.22 -10.13
C VAL A 109 20.71 20.72 -9.85
N LEU A 110 20.22 20.97 -8.62
CA LEU A 110 18.86 20.62 -8.24
C LEU A 110 17.83 21.44 -9.03
N PRO A 111 16.57 20.99 -9.13
CA PRO A 111 15.50 21.78 -9.76
C PRO A 111 15.28 23.17 -9.15
N THR A 112 15.76 23.41 -7.92
CA THR A 112 15.76 24.71 -7.24
C THR A 112 16.84 25.67 -7.76
N GLY A 113 17.81 25.17 -8.53
CA GLY A 113 18.99 25.92 -9.00
C GLY A 113 20.22 25.76 -8.11
N ASP A 114 20.13 25.03 -7.00
CA ASP A 114 21.25 24.81 -6.08
C ASP A 114 22.26 23.81 -6.64
N CYS A 115 23.54 24.19 -6.66
CA CYS A 115 24.63 23.30 -7.06
C CYS A 115 24.89 22.21 -6.01
N VAL A 116 25.07 20.97 -6.47
CA VAL A 116 25.43 19.80 -5.67
C VAL A 116 26.78 19.28 -6.17
N PRO A 117 27.88 19.55 -5.46
CA PRO A 117 29.19 19.07 -5.86
C PRO A 117 29.29 17.54 -5.87
N ALA A 118 30.15 17.00 -6.72
CA ALA A 118 30.49 15.58 -6.76
C ALA A 118 30.90 15.06 -5.37
N GLY A 119 30.41 13.88 -5.01
CA GLY A 119 30.62 13.25 -3.71
C GLY A 119 29.65 13.69 -2.61
N SER A 120 28.83 14.72 -2.84
CA SER A 120 27.80 15.14 -1.87
C SER A 120 26.75 14.06 -1.67
N SER A 121 26.28 13.91 -0.43
CA SER A 121 25.13 13.06 -0.10
C SER A 121 23.85 13.90 -0.05
N VAL A 122 22.85 13.50 -0.83
CA VAL A 122 21.52 14.10 -0.87
C VAL A 122 20.55 13.12 -0.21
N THR A 123 19.96 13.52 0.91
CA THR A 123 19.02 12.70 1.68
C THR A 123 17.63 13.30 1.63
N TYR A 124 16.62 12.47 1.38
CA TYR A 124 15.22 12.88 1.40
C TYR A 124 14.46 12.05 2.44
N SER A 125 13.57 12.73 3.17
CA SER A 125 12.79 12.10 4.24
C SER A 125 11.44 11.64 3.72
N ILE A 126 11.35 10.35 3.39
CA ILE A 126 10.11 9.69 2.95
C ILE A 126 9.03 9.84 4.04
N TYR A 127 9.43 9.71 5.31
CA TYR A 127 8.52 9.88 6.45
C TYR A 127 7.90 11.28 6.52
N SER A 128 8.71 12.32 6.31
CA SER A 128 8.26 13.71 6.30
C SER A 128 7.40 13.99 5.07
N MET A 129 7.84 13.56 3.88
CA MET A 129 7.08 13.71 2.63
C MET A 129 5.69 13.12 2.71
N GLY A 130 5.55 11.97 3.39
CA GLY A 130 4.26 11.35 3.69
C GLY A 130 3.29 12.28 4.42
N ARG A 131 3.76 13.27 5.19
CA ARG A 131 2.94 14.15 6.04
C ARG A 131 2.89 15.61 5.57
N MET A 132 3.48 15.91 4.42
CA MET A 132 3.52 17.28 3.91
C MET A 132 2.16 17.68 3.32
N LYS A 133 1.55 18.75 3.85
CA LYS A 133 0.27 19.29 3.37
C LYS A 133 0.29 19.66 1.89
N PHE A 134 1.38 20.24 1.40
CA PHE A 134 1.46 20.59 -0.04
C PHE A 134 1.50 19.36 -0.97
N ILE A 135 1.87 18.18 -0.45
CA ILE A 135 1.87 16.92 -1.21
C ILE A 135 0.51 16.21 -1.08
N TRP A 136 -0.01 16.13 0.14
CA TRP A 136 -1.12 15.24 0.51
C TRP A 136 -2.43 15.92 0.89
N GLY A 137 -2.47 17.26 0.92
CA GLY A 137 -3.62 18.05 1.35
C GLY A 137 -3.69 18.23 2.87
N ASP A 138 -4.76 18.86 3.35
CA ASP A 138 -4.96 19.13 4.78
C ASP A 138 -5.18 17.87 5.62
N ASP A 139 -5.71 16.81 5.01
CA ASP A 139 -5.93 15.50 5.64
C ASP A 139 -4.67 14.60 5.63
N CYS A 140 -3.47 15.18 5.45
CA CYS A 140 -2.21 14.44 5.32
C CYS A 140 -1.83 13.60 6.55
N LEU A 141 -2.39 13.88 7.72
CA LEU A 141 -2.13 13.10 8.94
C LEU A 141 -3.16 11.99 9.16
N GLU A 142 -4.25 11.97 8.39
CA GLU A 142 -5.31 10.98 8.53
C GLU A 142 -4.92 9.66 7.85
N PHE A 143 -5.34 8.55 8.45
CA PHE A 143 -5.26 7.23 7.81
C PHE A 143 -6.49 7.02 6.93
N LYS A 144 -6.35 7.33 5.63
CA LYS A 144 -7.46 7.32 4.67
C LYS A 144 -7.13 6.47 3.44
N PRO A 145 -7.38 5.14 3.48
CA PRO A 145 -7.17 4.25 2.33
C PRO A 145 -7.89 4.71 1.06
N GLU A 146 -9.03 5.40 1.17
CA GLU A 146 -9.81 5.94 0.06
C GLU A 146 -8.99 6.86 -0.85
N ARG A 147 -7.90 7.44 -0.35
CA ARG A 147 -6.94 8.23 -1.13
C ARG A 147 -6.33 7.46 -2.32
N TRP A 148 -6.27 6.14 -2.19
CA TRP A 148 -5.71 5.21 -3.18
C TRP A 148 -6.79 4.52 -4.00
N MET A 149 -8.05 4.93 -3.88
CA MET A 149 -9.16 4.38 -4.63
C MET A 149 -9.63 5.38 -5.68
N SER A 150 -10.17 4.86 -6.79
CA SER A 150 -10.91 5.66 -7.76
C SER A 150 -12.13 6.32 -7.11
N SER A 151 -12.67 7.37 -7.74
CA SER A 151 -13.80 8.14 -7.20
C SER A 151 -15.06 7.31 -6.96
N ASP A 152 -15.25 6.24 -7.73
CA ASP A 152 -16.34 5.26 -7.57
C ASP A 152 -16.00 4.14 -6.56
N GLY A 153 -14.79 4.12 -6.01
CA GLY A 153 -14.32 3.15 -5.02
C GLY A 153 -13.98 1.76 -5.57
N THR A 154 -13.97 1.56 -6.89
CA THR A 154 -13.87 0.22 -7.50
C THR A 154 -12.45 -0.22 -7.85
N LYS A 155 -11.52 0.72 -8.03
CA LYS A 155 -10.16 0.43 -8.50
C LYS A 155 -9.11 1.08 -7.61
N PHE A 156 -7.98 0.40 -7.48
CA PHE A 156 -6.78 0.98 -6.88
C PHE A 156 -6.10 1.95 -7.85
N GLU A 157 -5.85 3.18 -7.39
CA GLU A 157 -5.14 4.23 -8.12
C GLU A 157 -3.76 4.47 -7.50
N ALA A 158 -2.74 3.92 -8.15
CA ALA A 158 -1.36 4.17 -7.77
C ALA A 158 -1.04 5.67 -7.87
N LYS A 159 -0.37 6.20 -6.85
CA LYS A 159 0.21 7.56 -6.91
C LYS A 159 1.57 7.52 -7.59
N ASP A 160 1.95 8.67 -8.13
CA ASP A 160 3.29 8.88 -8.69
C ASP A 160 4.38 8.45 -7.69
N ALA A 161 5.44 7.81 -8.18
CA ALA A 161 6.47 7.22 -7.33
C ALA A 161 7.35 8.27 -6.62
N TYR A 162 7.47 9.48 -7.18
CA TYR A 162 8.17 10.59 -6.53
C TYR A 162 7.28 11.27 -5.48
N LYS A 163 5.95 11.20 -5.63
CA LYS A 163 4.98 11.56 -4.59
C LYS A 163 4.92 10.53 -3.46
N PHE A 164 4.96 9.24 -3.78
CA PHE A 164 4.92 8.12 -2.83
C PHE A 164 6.21 7.29 -2.92
N ALA A 165 7.26 7.79 -2.28
CA ALA A 165 8.61 7.23 -2.38
C ALA A 165 8.89 6.05 -1.42
N ALA A 166 7.86 5.41 -0.83
CA ALA A 166 8.05 4.28 0.11
C ALA A 166 8.77 3.06 -0.53
N PHE A 167 8.73 2.96 -1.86
CA PHE A 167 9.45 1.95 -2.64
C PHE A 167 10.55 2.57 -3.53
N ASN A 168 11.05 3.78 -3.21
CA ASN A 168 11.87 4.60 -4.11
C ASN A 168 11.16 4.93 -5.45
N ALA A 169 11.86 5.62 -6.34
CA ALA A 169 11.42 5.93 -7.70
C ALA A 169 12.58 5.75 -8.71
N GLY A 170 12.26 5.83 -10.00
CA GLY A 170 13.25 5.76 -11.07
C GLY A 170 13.93 4.39 -11.23
N PRO A 171 15.15 4.33 -11.81
CA PRO A 171 15.86 3.08 -12.11
C PRO A 171 16.22 2.22 -10.88
N ARG A 172 16.15 2.82 -9.69
CA ARG A 172 16.44 2.17 -8.40
C ARG A 172 15.18 1.95 -7.57
N ILE A 173 14.00 1.90 -8.21
CA ILE A 173 12.76 1.46 -7.58
C ILE A 173 12.95 0.07 -6.94
N CYS A 174 12.29 -0.15 -5.80
CA CYS A 174 12.38 -1.39 -5.05
C CYS A 174 11.96 -2.59 -5.91
N LEU A 175 12.92 -3.49 -6.16
CA LEU A 175 12.68 -4.70 -6.95
C LEU A 175 11.68 -5.64 -6.28
N GLY A 176 11.55 -5.58 -4.95
CA GLY A 176 10.63 -6.41 -4.17
C GLY A 176 9.23 -5.84 -4.00
N LYS A 177 8.88 -4.70 -4.64
CA LYS A 177 7.61 -4.00 -4.41
C LYS A 177 6.38 -4.90 -4.55
N ASP A 178 6.26 -5.62 -5.67
CA ASP A 178 5.07 -6.42 -5.94
C ASP A 178 5.01 -7.66 -5.04
N LEU A 179 6.16 -8.29 -4.78
CA LEU A 179 6.28 -9.40 -3.83
C LEU A 179 5.92 -8.96 -2.40
N ALA A 180 6.35 -7.76 -1.99
CA ALA A 180 6.03 -7.21 -0.68
C ALA A 180 4.51 -6.97 -0.55
N TYR A 181 3.86 -6.38 -1.56
CA TYR A 181 2.40 -6.24 -1.53
C TYR A 181 1.70 -7.58 -1.49
N LEU A 182 2.12 -8.55 -2.31
CA LEU A 182 1.56 -9.90 -2.28
C LEU A 182 1.66 -10.52 -0.89
N GLN A 183 2.86 -10.53 -0.31
CA GLN A 183 3.13 -11.10 1.02
C GLN A 183 2.32 -10.39 2.12
N MET A 184 2.31 -9.05 2.13
CA MET A 184 1.57 -8.28 3.12
C MET A 184 0.07 -8.49 3.01
N LYS A 185 -0.48 -8.51 1.79
CA LYS A 185 -1.91 -8.78 1.55
C LYS A 185 -2.30 -10.17 2.04
N SER A 186 -1.52 -11.20 1.69
CA SER A 186 -1.76 -12.58 2.14
C SER A 186 -1.76 -12.69 3.66
N ILE A 187 -0.76 -12.11 4.34
CA ILE A 187 -0.65 -12.17 5.81
C ILE A 187 -1.78 -11.37 6.46
N ALA A 188 -2.03 -10.15 6.00
CA ALA A 188 -3.07 -9.29 6.56
C ALA A 188 -4.46 -9.93 6.43
N ALA A 189 -4.81 -10.44 5.24
CA ALA A 189 -6.09 -11.11 5.02
C ALA A 189 -6.22 -12.37 5.89
N ALA A 190 -5.18 -13.20 5.94
CA ALA A 190 -5.17 -14.42 6.74
C ALA A 190 -5.37 -14.16 8.24
N VAL A 191 -4.76 -13.11 8.78
CA VAL A 191 -4.90 -12.71 10.18
C VAL A 191 -6.28 -12.12 10.44
N LEU A 192 -6.73 -11.17 9.61
CA LEU A 192 -8.00 -10.47 9.81
C LEU A 192 -9.21 -11.41 9.67
N LEU A 193 -9.17 -12.41 8.78
CA LEU A 193 -10.24 -13.40 8.65
C LEU A 193 -10.41 -14.25 9.92
N ARG A 194 -9.30 -14.67 10.54
CA ARG A 194 -9.32 -15.60 11.67
C ARG A 194 -9.46 -14.90 13.01
N HIS A 195 -8.94 -13.67 13.10
CA HIS A 195 -8.70 -13.04 14.37
C HIS A 195 -9.23 -11.61 14.45
N ARG A 196 -9.79 -11.31 15.62
CA ARG A 196 -10.01 -9.94 16.11
C ARG A 196 -8.83 -9.56 16.98
N LEU A 197 -8.17 -8.46 16.62
CA LEU A 197 -7.02 -7.94 17.36
C LEU A 197 -7.44 -6.74 18.20
N THR A 198 -7.02 -6.73 19.46
CA THR A 198 -7.17 -5.57 20.36
C THR A 198 -5.83 -5.26 21.00
N VAL A 199 -5.47 -3.98 21.09
CA VAL A 199 -4.21 -3.58 21.71
C VAL A 199 -4.28 -3.83 23.22
N VAL A 200 -3.24 -4.44 23.78
CA VAL A 200 -3.16 -4.71 25.23
C VAL A 200 -3.30 -3.38 25.99
N PRO A 201 -4.17 -3.30 27.03
CA PRO A 201 -4.34 -2.09 27.82
C PRO A 201 -3.01 -1.54 28.34
N GLY A 202 -2.76 -0.25 28.12
CA GLY A 202 -1.54 0.43 28.55
C GLY A 202 -0.30 0.20 27.65
N HIS A 203 -0.42 -0.56 26.55
CA HIS A 203 0.68 -0.72 25.59
C HIS A 203 1.05 0.62 24.95
N ARG A 204 2.35 0.93 24.93
CA ARG A 204 2.88 2.18 24.36
C ARG A 204 3.32 1.96 22.92
N VAL A 205 2.72 2.72 22.00
CA VAL A 205 3.12 2.71 20.59
C VAL A 205 4.02 3.91 20.32
N GLU A 206 5.32 3.64 20.19
CA GLU A 206 6.35 4.64 19.93
C GLU A 206 7.21 4.22 18.74
N GLN A 207 7.57 5.21 17.93
CA GLN A 207 8.50 5.03 16.83
C GLN A 207 9.93 4.93 17.37
N LYS A 208 10.71 4.01 16.82
CA LYS A 208 12.17 3.97 16.98
C LYS A 208 12.79 4.15 15.60
N MET A 209 13.34 5.35 15.38
CA MET A 209 14.13 5.63 14.19
C MET A 209 15.43 4.85 14.25
N SER A 210 15.63 4.00 13.25
CA SER A 210 16.84 3.21 12.97
C SER A 210 16.98 3.13 11.44
N LEU A 211 17.73 2.17 10.90
CA LEU A 211 17.72 1.88 9.45
C LEU A 211 16.29 1.67 8.93
N THR A 212 15.43 1.05 9.74
CA THR A 212 14.00 0.95 9.49
C THR A 212 13.18 1.54 10.63
N LEU A 213 11.93 1.89 10.34
CA LEU A 213 11.00 2.52 11.28
C LEU A 213 10.29 1.46 12.15
N PHE A 214 10.95 1.05 13.24
CA PHE A 214 10.40 0.05 14.17
C PHE A 214 9.38 0.66 15.14
N MET A 215 8.50 -0.19 15.66
CA MET A 215 7.83 0.07 16.94
C MET A 215 8.78 -0.26 18.08
N LYS A 216 9.12 0.73 18.90
CA LYS A 216 10.11 0.64 19.98
C LYS A 216 9.85 -0.50 20.96
N TYR A 217 8.57 -0.75 21.25
CA TYR A 217 8.11 -1.76 22.22
C TYR A 217 7.35 -2.92 21.54
N GLY A 218 7.47 -3.05 20.21
CA GLY A 218 6.62 -3.95 19.41
C GLY A 218 5.14 -3.54 19.44
N LEU A 219 4.27 -4.46 19.00
CA LEU A 219 2.82 -4.31 19.04
C LEU A 219 2.22 -5.46 19.84
N MET A 220 1.96 -5.23 21.14
CA MET A 220 1.33 -6.23 21.99
C MET A 220 -0.18 -6.18 21.80
N VAL A 221 -0.76 -7.29 21.34
CA VAL A 221 -2.19 -7.44 21.08
C VAL A 221 -2.75 -8.68 21.76
N GLU A 222 -4.01 -8.58 22.18
CA GLU A 222 -4.85 -9.73 22.48
C GLU A 222 -5.47 -10.23 21.17
N VAL A 223 -5.48 -11.55 21.01
CA VAL A 223 -5.96 -12.22 19.79
C VAL A 223 -7.22 -13.01 20.16
N GLY A 224 -8.36 -12.56 19.68
CA GLY A 224 -9.64 -13.27 19.80
C GLY A 224 -10.05 -13.96 18.50
N PRO A 225 -10.85 -15.03 18.54
CA PRO A 225 -11.47 -15.58 17.34
C PRO A 225 -12.41 -14.56 16.69
N ARG A 226 -12.53 -14.58 15.36
CA ARG A 226 -13.47 -13.74 14.61
C ARG A 226 -14.67 -14.55 14.13
N ASP A 227 -15.86 -13.97 14.32
CA ASP A 227 -17.10 -14.44 13.68
C ASP A 227 -17.33 -13.65 12.38
N LEU A 228 -17.33 -14.36 11.24
CA LEU A 228 -17.54 -13.77 9.92
C LEU A 228 -19.02 -13.63 9.54
N ARG A 229 -19.94 -14.31 10.23
CA ARG A 229 -21.37 -14.31 9.88
C ARG A 229 -21.97 -12.91 9.79
N PRO A 230 -21.74 -11.98 10.76
CA PRO A 230 -22.30 -10.64 10.67
C PRO A 230 -21.72 -9.80 9.54
N ILE A 231 -20.52 -10.14 9.04
CA ILE A 231 -19.87 -9.45 7.92
C ILE A 231 -20.47 -9.94 6.60
N VAL A 232 -20.57 -11.26 6.43
CA VAL A 232 -21.17 -11.89 5.25
C VAL A 232 -22.64 -11.48 5.09
N GLU A 233 -23.41 -11.44 6.16
CA GLU A 233 -24.81 -10.96 6.14
C GLU A 233 -24.91 -9.50 5.64
N LYS A 234 -23.99 -8.63 6.07
CA LYS A 234 -23.95 -7.24 5.61
C LYS A 234 -23.58 -7.14 4.13
N VAL A 235 -22.61 -7.93 3.66
CA VAL A 235 -22.21 -7.96 2.25
C VAL A 235 -23.41 -8.34 1.37
N LYS A 236 -24.11 -9.43 1.73
CA LYS A 236 -25.31 -9.88 1.00
C LYS A 236 -26.43 -8.85 0.97
N ALA A 237 -26.62 -8.12 2.06
CA ALA A 237 -27.65 -7.06 2.12
C ALA A 237 -27.35 -5.89 1.16
N VAL A 238 -26.07 -5.57 0.95
CA VAL A 238 -25.64 -4.53 0.01
C VAL A 238 -25.81 -5.01 -1.44
N GLU A 239 -25.44 -6.25 -1.76
CA GLU A 239 -25.60 -6.82 -3.11
C GLU A 239 -27.07 -7.07 -3.51
N GLY A 240 -27.93 -7.39 -2.53
CA GLY A 240 -29.36 -7.60 -2.73
C GLY A 240 -30.20 -6.31 -2.84
N SER A 241 -29.58 -5.13 -2.75
CA SER A 241 -30.28 -3.85 -2.88
C SER A 241 -30.53 -3.55 -4.37
N PRO A 242 -31.79 -3.31 -4.81
CA PRO A 242 -32.07 -3.02 -6.20
C PRO A 242 -31.38 -1.71 -6.64
N PRO A 243 -30.93 -1.61 -7.91
CA PRO A 243 -30.37 -0.37 -8.40
C PRO A 243 -31.40 0.76 -8.26
N ILE A 244 -31.00 1.84 -7.61
CA ILE A 244 -31.79 3.07 -7.54
C ILE A 244 -31.84 3.63 -8.97
N ASN A 245 -32.89 3.30 -9.71
CA ASN A 245 -33.21 3.92 -10.99
C ASN A 245 -33.56 5.39 -10.73
N GLY A 246 -32.55 6.25 -10.74
CA GLY A 246 -32.71 7.69 -10.88
C GLY A 246 -32.94 8.03 -12.35
N GLU A 247 -34.18 7.90 -12.82
CA GLU A 247 -34.63 8.67 -13.98
C GLU A 247 -34.56 10.16 -13.62
N VAL A 248 -33.55 10.85 -14.16
CA VAL A 248 -33.62 12.30 -14.32
C VAL A 248 -33.67 12.58 -15.82
N ALA A 249 -34.82 13.08 -16.23
CA ALA A 249 -35.19 13.42 -17.59
C ALA A 249 -34.16 14.36 -18.25
N LEU A 250 -33.82 14.04 -19.51
CA LEU A 250 -33.14 14.94 -20.43
C LEU A 250 -33.95 16.24 -20.61
N ALA A 251 -33.31 17.37 -20.35
CA ALA A 251 -33.65 18.65 -20.99
C ALA A 251 -32.49 19.08 -21.89
N LYS A 252 -32.78 19.18 -23.19
CA LYS A 252 -31.87 19.62 -24.26
C LYS A 252 -31.52 21.11 -24.12
N GLY A 253 -30.27 21.47 -24.41
CA GLY A 253 -29.83 22.84 -24.65
C GLY A 253 -28.53 22.87 -25.46
N ASN A 254 -28.61 23.36 -26.70
CA ASN A 254 -27.55 23.44 -27.72
C ASN A 254 -26.55 24.59 -27.49
N GLY A 255 -25.33 24.44 -28.04
CA GLY A 255 -24.41 25.53 -28.46
C GLY A 255 -22.95 25.25 -28.05
N HIS A 256 -22.07 24.82 -28.98
CA HIS A 256 -21.02 25.62 -29.69
C HIS A 256 -20.02 26.31 -28.72
N GLU A 257 -18.68 26.28 -28.80
CA GLU A 257 -17.59 25.98 -29.75
C GLU A 257 -16.35 25.56 -28.88
N GLY A 258 -15.42 24.67 -29.25
CA GLY A 258 -14.40 24.89 -30.28
C GLY A 258 -13.13 25.57 -29.73
N CYS A 259 -12.14 24.84 -29.20
CA CYS A 259 -10.71 25.21 -29.32
C CYS A 259 -9.77 24.05 -28.95
N ARG A 260 -8.98 23.60 -29.94
CA ARG A 260 -7.79 22.75 -29.81
C ARG A 260 -6.61 23.60 -29.34
N THR A 261 -5.80 23.06 -28.45
CA THR A 261 -4.33 23.20 -28.55
C THR A 261 -3.64 21.94 -28.03
N ASP A 262 -2.96 21.27 -28.96
CA ASP A 262 -1.84 20.37 -28.72
C ASP A 262 -0.76 21.04 -27.86
N HIS A 263 -0.14 20.28 -26.96
CA HIS A 263 1.33 20.31 -26.83
C HIS A 263 1.85 18.99 -26.26
N ARG A 264 2.61 18.31 -27.12
CA ARG A 264 3.55 17.21 -26.81
C ARG A 264 4.80 17.77 -26.09
N LEU A 265 5.38 17.03 -25.14
CA LEU A 265 6.75 16.47 -25.15
C LEU A 265 7.13 15.94 -23.74
N ALA A 266 7.50 14.66 -23.63
CA ALA A 266 8.85 14.14 -23.36
C ALA A 266 9.30 14.22 -21.88
N ALA A 267 9.50 13.13 -21.15
CA ALA A 267 10.43 12.00 -21.30
C ALA A 267 11.87 12.30 -20.82
N ALA A 268 12.38 11.33 -20.04
CA ALA A 268 13.77 11.03 -19.71
C ALA A 268 14.47 11.86 -18.62
N VAL A 269 14.72 11.23 -17.47
CA VAL A 269 16.02 11.30 -16.78
C VAL A 269 16.38 9.88 -16.32
N ALA A 270 17.61 9.47 -16.64
CA ALA A 270 18.19 8.14 -16.51
C ALA A 270 18.71 7.84 -15.10
#